data_AF-A0A0D3JBV0-F1
#
_entry.id   AF-A0A0D3JBV0-F1
#
_cell.length_a   1.000
_cell.length_b   1.000
_cell.length_c   1.000
_cell.angle_alpha   90.00
_cell.angle_beta   90.00
_cell.angle_gamma   90.00
#
_symmetry.space_group_name_H-M   'P 1'
#
loop_
_entity.id
_entity.type
_entity.pdbx_description
1 polymer ?
#
loop_
_entity_poly.entity_id
_entity_poly.type
_entity_poly.pdbx_seq_one_letter_code
_entity_poly.pdbx_strand_id
1 'polypeptide(L)'
;MEWTTPTVLYVSLLFFAAGLAEIGGGWLVWQAARENQPRWWAVAGSIILMIYGFLPTLQPLDDFGRLYAVYGGVFIGMSFAWGYLVDGIVPDRGDIVGSIVAALGVAIVLFWPRDAASLATMSERSTSVITPLGESARATRRSLI
;
A
#
# COMPACT_ATOMS: atom_id res chain seq x y z
N MET A 1 1.60 -16.75 -2.23
CA MET A 1 0.64 -16.41 -3.30
C MET A 1 1.33 -16.63 -4.64
N GLU A 2 0.79 -17.48 -5.51
CA GLU A 2 1.34 -17.62 -6.86
C GLU A 2 0.86 -16.42 -7.69
N TRP A 3 1.80 -15.64 -8.21
CA TRP A 3 1.53 -14.51 -9.10
C TRP A 3 1.10 -15.05 -10.46
N THR A 4 -0.16 -15.48 -10.55
CA THR A 4 -0.79 -15.92 -11.78
C THR A 4 -1.47 -14.73 -12.47
N THR A 5 -1.53 -14.76 -13.81
CA THR A 5 -2.24 -13.75 -14.62
C THR A 5 -3.63 -13.37 -14.07
N PRO A 6 -4.51 -14.31 -13.66
CA PRO A 6 -5.80 -13.95 -13.07
C PRO A 6 -5.69 -13.17 -11.76
N THR A 7 -4.73 -13.48 -10.89
CA THR A 7 -4.52 -12.74 -9.64
C THR A 7 -4.10 -11.30 -9.91
N VAL A 8 -3.20 -11.08 -10.86
CA VAL A 8 -2.75 -9.74 -11.24
C VAL A 8 -3.91 -8.91 -11.81
N LEU A 9 -4.73 -9.52 -12.67
CA LEU A 9 -5.93 -8.86 -13.21
C LEU A 9 -6.92 -8.51 -12.10
N TYR A 10 -7.19 -9.45 -11.18
CA TYR A 10 -8.08 -9.23 -10.04
C TYR A 10 -7.63 -8.07 -9.16
N VAL A 11 -6.35 -8.06 -8.76
CA VAL A 11 -5.73 -7.00 -7.96
C VAL A 11 -5.82 -5.64 -8.66
N SER A 12 -5.52 -5.61 -9.97
CA SER A 12 -5.58 -4.38 -10.77
C SER A 12 -7.02 -3.84 -10.87
N LEU A 13 -8.01 -4.71 -11.07
CA LEU A 13 -9.42 -4.33 -11.11
C LEU A 13 -9.90 -3.77 -9.78
N LEU A 14 -9.54 -4.42 -8.67
CA LEU A 14 -9.83 -3.90 -7.32
C LEU A 14 -9.20 -2.52 -7.11
N PHE A 15 -7.97 -2.34 -7.57
CA PHE A 15 -7.25 -1.08 -7.43
C PHE A 15 -7.96 0.06 -8.18
N PHE A 16 -8.38 -0.22 -9.42
CA PHE A 16 -9.12 0.73 -10.25
C PHE A 16 -10.50 1.03 -9.68
N ALA A 17 -11.23 0.01 -9.21
CA ALA A 17 -12.52 0.17 -8.55
C ALA A 17 -12.41 1.00 -7.27
N ALA A 18 -11.36 0.78 -6.47
CA ALA A 18 -11.09 1.55 -5.27
C ALA A 18 -10.83 3.03 -5.59
N GLY A 19 -9.99 3.31 -6.58
CA GLY A 19 -9.72 4.69 -7.02
C GLY A 19 -10.97 5.40 -7.54
N LEU A 20 -11.77 4.73 -8.37
CA LEU A 20 -13.04 5.29 -8.86
C LEU A 20 -14.02 5.59 -7.71
N ALA A 21 -14.15 4.67 -6.75
CA ALA A 21 -15.04 4.84 -5.61
C ALA A 21 -14.57 5.96 -4.67
N GLU A 22 -13.27 6.05 -4.39
CA GLU A 22 -12.73 7.10 -3.53
C GLU A 22 -12.85 8.48 -4.18
N ILE A 23 -12.29 8.65 -5.38
CA ILE A 23 -12.25 9.95 -6.06
C ILE A 23 -13.67 10.37 -6.46
N GLY A 24 -14.47 9.46 -7.01
CA GLY A 24 -15.85 9.73 -7.39
C GLY A 24 -16.77 10.00 -6.20
N GLY A 25 -16.62 9.23 -5.11
CA GLY A 25 -17.37 9.46 -3.88
C GLY A 25 -17.06 10.81 -3.24
N GLY A 26 -15.76 11.16 -3.17
CA GLY A 26 -15.30 12.47 -2.70
C GLY A 26 -15.78 13.60 -3.60
N TRP A 27 -15.73 13.42 -4.93
CA TRP A 27 -16.23 14.39 -5.90
C TRP A 27 -17.73 14.65 -5.74
N LEU A 28 -18.56 13.62 -5.54
CA LEU A 28 -20.00 13.80 -5.30
C LEU A 28 -20.29 14.61 -4.03
N VAL A 29 -19.51 14.38 -2.97
CA VAL A 29 -19.62 15.17 -1.73
C VAL A 29 -19.18 16.61 -1.98
N TRP A 30 -18.08 16.82 -2.71
CA TRP A 30 -17.59 18.14 -3.07
C TRP A 30 -18.64 18.94 -3.86
N GLN A 31 -19.22 18.32 -4.88
CA GLN A 31 -20.26 18.92 -5.71
C GLN A 31 -21.46 19.39 -4.88
N ALA A 32 -21.95 18.55 -3.97
CA ALA A 32 -23.04 18.92 -3.07
C ALA A 32 -22.67 20.04 -2.09
N ALA A 33 -21.43 20.07 -1.62
CA ALA A 33 -20.98 21.01 -0.60
C ALA A 33 -20.56 22.37 -1.16
N ARG A 34 -19.99 22.42 -2.37
CA ARG A 34 -19.37 23.62 -2.94
C ARG A 34 -20.00 24.14 -4.23
N GLU A 35 -20.65 23.28 -5.01
CA GLU A 35 -21.14 23.60 -6.36
C GLU A 35 -22.68 23.72 -6.45
N ASN A 36 -23.37 23.91 -5.30
CA ASN A 36 -24.84 23.99 -5.20
C ASN A 36 -25.59 22.77 -5.77
N GLN A 37 -24.94 21.61 -5.90
CA GLN A 37 -25.62 20.39 -6.31
C GLN A 37 -26.57 19.87 -5.22
N PRO A 38 -27.54 19.00 -5.58
CA PRO A 38 -28.51 18.47 -4.62
C PRO A 38 -27.83 17.77 -3.44
N ARG A 39 -28.32 18.04 -2.21
CA ARG A 39 -27.77 17.44 -0.97
C ARG A 39 -27.73 15.92 -0.96
N TRP A 40 -28.58 15.25 -1.74
CA TRP A 40 -28.56 13.79 -1.85
C TRP A 40 -27.28 13.26 -2.53
N TRP A 41 -26.57 14.08 -3.30
CA TRP A 41 -25.26 13.72 -3.87
C TRP A 41 -24.23 13.51 -2.77
N ALA A 42 -24.25 14.31 -1.70
CA ALA A 42 -23.38 14.09 -0.53
C ALA A 42 -23.67 12.75 0.15
N VAL A 43 -24.95 12.38 0.25
CA VAL A 43 -25.36 11.08 0.83
C VAL A 43 -24.89 9.93 -0.06
N ALA A 44 -25.13 10.02 -1.37
CA ALA A 44 -24.66 9.02 -2.33
C ALA A 44 -23.13 8.88 -2.32
N GLY A 45 -22.40 10.00 -2.37
CA GLY A 45 -20.95 10.03 -2.29
C GLY A 45 -20.41 9.43 -0.98
N SER A 46 -21.06 9.74 0.15
CA SER A 46 -20.68 9.17 1.46
C SER A 46 -20.91 7.66 1.54
N ILE A 47 -21.99 7.14 0.93
CA ILE A 47 -22.22 5.69 0.83
C ILE A 47 -21.13 5.03 -0.03
N ILE A 48 -20.77 5.64 -1.15
CA ILE A 48 -19.69 5.14 -2.02
C ILE A 48 -18.36 5.13 -1.26
N LEU A 49 -18.04 6.18 -0.51
CA LEU A 49 -16.83 6.25 0.32
C LEU A 49 -16.83 5.18 1.42
N MET A 50 -18.00 4.87 2.00
CA MET A 50 -18.12 3.79 2.97
C MET A 50 -17.88 2.42 2.33
N ILE A 51 -18.39 2.18 1.12
CA ILE A 51 -18.12 0.95 0.35
C ILE A 51 -16.64 0.87 -0.02
N TYR A 52 -16.04 1.99 -0.43
CA TYR A 52 -14.62 2.08 -0.73
C TYR A 52 -13.76 1.60 0.45
N GLY A 53 -14.09 1.94 1.69
CA GLY A 53 -13.33 1.50 2.86
C GLY A 53 -13.16 -0.03 2.97
N PHE A 54 -14.06 -0.80 2.36
CA PHE A 54 -13.95 -2.26 2.31
C PHE A 54 -13.13 -2.78 1.12
N LEU A 55 -12.95 -2.01 0.03
CA LEU A 55 -12.22 -2.46 -1.16
C LEU A 55 -10.73 -2.78 -0.88
N PRO A 56 -9.96 -1.95 -0.16
CA PRO A 56 -8.59 -2.28 0.20
C PRO A 56 -8.46 -3.56 1.04
N THR A 57 -9.51 -3.95 1.78
CA THR A 57 -9.49 -5.17 2.61
C THR A 57 -9.53 -6.46 1.78
N LEU A 58 -9.94 -6.37 0.51
CA LEU A 58 -9.97 -7.50 -0.41
C LEU A 58 -8.61 -7.74 -1.10
N GLN A 59 -7.64 -6.85 -0.88
CA GLN A 59 -6.31 -7.00 -1.45
C GLN A 59 -5.51 -8.08 -0.72
N PRO A 60 -4.69 -8.85 -1.44
CA PRO A 60 -3.92 -9.94 -0.87
C PRO A 60 -2.57 -9.53 -0.27
N LEU A 61 -2.30 -8.22 -0.12
CA LEU A 61 -1.06 -7.70 0.45
C LEU A 61 -1.21 -7.58 1.97
N ASP A 62 -0.36 -8.30 2.70
CA ASP A 62 -0.46 -8.43 4.17
C ASP A 62 -0.05 -7.16 4.95
N ASP A 63 0.74 -6.25 4.34
CA ASP A 63 1.19 -5.01 4.98
C ASP A 63 0.23 -3.85 4.66
N PHE A 64 -0.70 -3.61 5.58
CA PHE A 64 -1.68 -2.53 5.49
C PHE A 64 -1.05 -1.16 5.20
N GLY A 65 0.00 -0.79 5.94
CA GLY A 65 0.59 0.54 5.84
C GLY A 65 1.24 0.79 4.48
N ARG A 66 1.90 -0.23 3.93
CA ARG A 66 2.51 -0.14 2.60
C ARG A 66 1.48 -0.15 1.49
N LEU A 67 0.46 -1.00 1.62
CA LEU A 67 -0.64 -1.05 0.67
C LEU A 67 -1.31 0.32 0.56
N TYR A 68 -1.62 0.95 1.70
CA TYR A 68 -2.22 2.28 1.74
C TYR A 68 -1.31 3.38 1.18
N ALA A 69 0.00 3.31 1.43
CA ALA A 69 0.96 4.24 0.83
C ALA A 69 1.01 4.13 -0.71
N VAL A 70 0.95 2.91 -1.24
CA VAL A 70 0.89 2.65 -2.68
C VAL A 70 -0.42 3.18 -3.27
N TYR A 71 -1.56 2.93 -2.62
CA TYR A 71 -2.85 3.49 -2.99
C TYR A 71 -2.82 5.01 -3.07
N GLY A 72 -2.35 5.68 -2.02
CA GLY A 72 -2.29 7.14 -1.98
C GLY A 72 -1.48 7.73 -3.14
N GLY A 73 -0.34 7.12 -3.48
CA GLY A 73 0.48 7.61 -4.60
C GLY A 73 -0.19 7.45 -5.97
N VAL A 74 -0.92 6.35 -6.20
CA VAL A 74 -1.68 6.17 -7.45
C VAL A 74 -2.91 7.10 -7.50
N PHE A 75 -3.56 7.34 -6.36
CA PHE A 75 -4.72 8.23 -6.28
C PHE A 75 -4.40 9.68 -6.60
N ILE A 76 -3.16 10.13 -6.38
CA ILE A 76 -2.71 11.45 -6.86
C ILE A 76 -2.86 11.54 -8.38
N GLY A 77 -2.31 10.58 -9.13
CA GLY A 77 -2.43 10.56 -10.59
C GLY A 77 -3.87 10.39 -11.08
N MET A 78 -4.64 9.52 -10.42
CA MET A 78 -6.06 9.35 -10.74
C MET A 78 -6.90 10.59 -10.44
N SER A 79 -6.57 11.37 -9.41
CA SER A 79 -7.29 12.61 -9.09
C SER A 79 -7.14 13.64 -10.21
N PHE A 80 -5.93 13.81 -10.75
CA PHE A 80 -5.71 14.69 -11.89
C PHE A 80 -6.36 14.17 -13.16
N ALA A 81 -6.31 12.85 -13.41
CA ALA A 81 -7.01 12.24 -14.54
C ALA A 81 -8.53 12.43 -14.43
N TRP A 82 -9.09 12.31 -13.23
CA TRP A 82 -10.51 12.57 -12.96
C TRP A 82 -10.85 14.04 -13.21
N GLY A 83 -10.09 14.98 -12.65
CA GLY A 83 -10.28 16.41 -12.87
C GLY A 83 -10.21 16.79 -14.35
N TYR A 84 -9.33 16.14 -15.12
CA TYR A 84 -9.26 16.32 -16.57
C TYR A 84 -10.47 15.75 -17.31
N LEU A 85 -10.90 14.52 -16.97
CA LEU A 85 -11.96 13.81 -17.70
C LEU A 85 -13.37 14.27 -17.33
N VAL A 86 -13.60 14.61 -16.05
CA VAL A 86 -14.92 14.93 -15.50
C VAL A 86 -15.12 16.43 -15.38
N ASP A 87 -14.12 17.14 -14.84
CA ASP A 87 -14.21 18.60 -14.61
C ASP A 87 -13.59 19.42 -15.76
N GLY A 88 -12.94 18.77 -16.74
CA GLY A 88 -12.30 19.44 -17.88
C GLY A 88 -11.05 20.26 -17.52
N ILE A 89 -10.50 20.09 -16.31
CA ILE A 89 -9.35 20.84 -15.82
C ILE A 89 -8.07 20.28 -16.43
N VAL A 90 -7.36 21.10 -17.21
CA VAL A 90 -6.09 20.69 -17.83
C VAL A 90 -5.00 20.64 -16.74
N PRO A 91 -4.35 19.48 -16.51
CA PRO A 91 -3.28 19.37 -15.53
C PRO A 91 -2.14 20.32 -15.86
N ASP A 92 -1.67 21.04 -14.86
CA ASP A 92 -0.55 21.97 -15.03
C ASP A 92 0.80 21.24 -14.91
N ARG A 93 1.90 21.99 -15.07
CA ARG A 93 3.26 21.42 -14.94
C ARG A 93 3.54 20.92 -13.53
N GLY A 94 2.97 21.55 -12.51
CA GLY A 94 3.08 21.14 -11.12
C GLY A 94 2.38 19.81 -10.86
N ASP A 95 1.18 19.63 -11.41
CA ASP A 95 0.39 18.39 -11.33
C ASP A 95 1.13 17.20 -11.94
N ILE A 96 1.76 17.42 -13.10
CA ILE A 96 2.57 16.42 -13.79
C ILE A 96 3.79 16.05 -12.95
N VAL A 97 4.55 17.04 -12.48
CA VAL A 97 5.74 16.80 -11.65
C VAL A 97 5.37 16.10 -10.34
N GLY A 98 4.29 16.55 -9.68
CA GLY A 98 3.77 15.94 -8.46
C GLY A 98 3.36 14.48 -8.68
N SER A 99 2.67 14.18 -9.79
CA SER A 99 2.30 12.82 -10.17
C SER A 99 3.52 11.92 -10.39
N ILE A 100 4.57 12.42 -11.04
CA ILE A 100 5.81 11.68 -11.25
C ILE A 100 6.50 11.40 -9.91
N VAL A 101 6.60 12.39 -9.03
CA VAL A 101 7.19 12.23 -7.69
C VAL A 101 6.40 11.21 -6.87
N ALA A 102 5.08 11.26 -6.90
CA ALA A 102 4.21 10.29 -6.24
C ALA A 102 4.46 8.87 -6.78
N ALA A 103 4.51 8.70 -8.11
CA ALA A 103 4.80 7.43 -8.75
C ALA A 103 6.18 6.87 -8.38
N LEU A 104 7.21 7.74 -8.28
CA LEU A 104 8.53 7.34 -7.78
C LEU A 104 8.48 6.89 -6.32
N GLY A 105 7.71 7.58 -5.47
CA GLY A 105 7.47 7.17 -4.08
C GLY A 105 6.84 5.77 -4.00
N VAL A 106 5.83 5.51 -4.83
CA VAL A 106 5.20 4.18 -4.96
C VAL A 106 6.21 3.13 -5.38
N ALA A 107 7.02 3.42 -6.41
CA ALA A 107 8.06 2.51 -6.89
C ALA A 107 9.07 2.18 -5.78
N ILE A 108 9.50 3.17 -4.99
CA ILE A 108 10.40 2.95 -3.86
C ILE A 108 9.73 2.01 -2.83
N VAL A 109 8.48 2.27 -2.43
CA VAL A 109 7.79 1.45 -1.41
C VAL A 109 7.63 -0.01 -1.87
N LEU A 110 7.34 -0.22 -3.15
CA LEU A 110 7.16 -1.55 -3.74
C LEU A 110 8.49 -2.29 -3.89
N PHE A 111 9.50 -1.65 -4.49
CA PHE A 111 10.74 -2.31 -4.91
C PHE A 111 11.89 -2.22 -3.91
N TRP A 112 11.71 -1.56 -2.75
CA TRP A 112 12.78 -1.47 -1.75
C TRP A 112 13.21 -2.87 -1.26
N PRO A 113 14.49 -3.25 -1.41
CA PRO A 113 14.98 -4.53 -0.92
C PRO A 113 14.90 -4.57 0.61
N ARG A 114 14.30 -5.64 1.13
CA ARG A 114 14.16 -5.87 2.57
C ARG A 114 15.14 -6.97 2.93
N ASP A 115 16.20 -6.62 3.65
CA ASP A 115 17.24 -7.57 4.02
C ASP A 115 16.70 -8.64 5.00
N ALA A 116 16.32 -9.79 4.45
CA ALA A 116 16.16 -11.03 5.21
C ALA A 116 17.45 -11.44 5.95
N ALA A 117 18.60 -10.92 5.50
CA ALA A 117 19.91 -11.11 6.10
C ALA A 117 20.03 -10.55 7.53
N SER A 118 19.30 -9.48 7.86
CA SER A 118 19.32 -8.89 9.21
C SER A 118 18.72 -9.82 10.27
N LEU A 119 17.70 -10.59 9.90
CA LEU A 119 17.03 -11.56 10.78
C LEU A 119 17.84 -12.85 10.95
N ALA A 120 18.51 -13.32 9.89
CA ALA A 120 19.44 -14.45 9.98
C ALA A 120 20.63 -14.15 10.90
N THR A 121 21.18 -12.93 10.79
CA THR A 121 22.30 -12.47 11.63
C THR A 121 21.91 -12.36 13.11
N MET A 122 20.68 -11.92 13.41
CA MET A 122 20.16 -11.87 14.79
C MET A 122 19.89 -13.27 15.38
N SER A 123 19.44 -14.23 14.56
CA SER A 123 19.21 -15.62 14.97
C SER A 123 20.52 -16.36 15.26
N GLU A 124 21.56 -16.19 14.44
CA GLU A 124 22.89 -16.77 14.69
C GLU A 124 23.56 -16.17 15.94
N ARG A 125 23.40 -14.85 16.15
CA ARG A 125 23.92 -14.17 17.34
C ARG A 125 23.20 -14.61 18.62
N SER A 126 21.90 -14.90 18.55
CA SER A 126 21.13 -15.49 19.65
C SER A 126 21.56 -16.93 19.96
N THR A 127 21.78 -17.75 18.92
CA THR A 127 22.15 -19.17 19.09
C THR A 127 23.57 -19.34 19.65
N SER A 128 24.51 -18.48 19.25
CA SER A 128 25.88 -18.46 19.79
C SER A 128 25.96 -17.97 21.23
N VAL A 129 25.05 -17.10 21.67
CA VAL A 129 24.96 -16.64 23.07
C VAL A 129 24.23 -17.66 23.96
N ILE A 130 23.29 -18.44 23.39
CA ILE A 130 22.51 -19.46 24.12
C ILE A 130 23.22 -20.82 24.18
N THR A 131 24.28 -21.06 23.40
CA THR A 131 25.14 -22.23 23.61
C THR A 131 25.94 -22.00 24.90
N PRO A 132 25.61 -22.65 26.03
CA PRO A 132 26.40 -22.49 27.23
C PRO A 132 27.74 -23.15 26.98
N LEU A 133 28.75 -22.72 27.74
CA LEU A 133 30.08 -23.31 27.90
C LEU A 133 30.05 -24.78 28.41
N GLY A 134 29.21 -25.64 27.84
CA GLY A 134 28.90 -27.00 28.29
C GLY A 134 29.50 -28.11 27.43
N GLU A 135 30.10 -27.77 26.28
CA GLU A 135 30.93 -28.70 25.50
C GLU A 135 32.40 -28.61 25.89
N SER A 136 32.92 -27.41 26.16
CA SER A 136 34.32 -27.22 26.60
C SER A 136 34.59 -27.87 27.97
N ALA A 137 33.63 -27.86 28.90
CA ALA A 137 33.78 -28.54 30.20
C ALA A 137 33.64 -30.07 30.12
N ARG A 138 32.96 -30.60 29.09
CA ARG A 138 32.77 -32.05 28.90
C ARG A 138 33.98 -32.72 28.26
N ALA A 139 34.76 -32.00 27.46
CA ALA A 139 36.02 -32.50 26.91
C ALA A 139 37.08 -32.73 27.99
N THR A 140 37.22 -31.80 28.95
CA THR A 140 38.23 -31.90 30.04
C THR A 140 37.88 -32.95 31.10
N ARG A 141 36.61 -33.27 31.32
CA ARG A 141 36.20 -34.32 32.28
C ARG A 141 36.36 -35.75 31.73
N ARG A 142 36.57 -35.91 30.42
CA ARG A 142 36.75 -37.21 29.76
C ARG A 142 38.22 -37.63 29.62
N SER A 143 39.16 -36.76 29.97
CA SER A 143 40.60 -37.06 30.00
C SER A 143 41.16 -37.29 31.41
N LEU A 144 40.29 -37.33 32.43
CA LEU A 144 40.67 -37.52 33.85
C LEU A 144 40.04 -38.79 34.47
N ILE A 145 39.55 -39.72 33.64
CA ILE A 145 39.16 -41.08 34.01
C ILE A 145 39.81 -42.02 33.00
#